data_AF-A0A7J9G350-F1
#
_entry.id   AF-A0A7J9G350-F1
#
_cell.length_a   1.000
_cell.length_b   1.000
_cell.length_c   1.000
_cell.angle_alpha   90.00
_cell.angle_beta   90.00
_cell.angle_gamma   90.00
#
_symmetry.space_group_name_H-M   'P 1'
#
loop_
_entity.id
_entity.type
_entity.pdbx_description
1 polymer ?
#
loop_
_entity_poly.entity_id
_entity_poly.type
_entity_poly.pdbx_seq_one_letter_code
_entity_poly.pdbx_strand_id
1 'polypeptide(L)'
;MTIAEFLLFVLTATLGGMFLCGANDLITIFVAPECFSLCSYLLSGDTKKDVRSNKATTKYLLMGGASSSILVHGFSWLYGSPGGDIELQEIVNGLINTQMYNSLEISIALIFITVGIGSSFPQPLLINGLLTYTKKYSSFD
;
A
#
# COMPACT_ATOMS: atom_id res chain seq x y z
N MET A 1 7.42 -20.59 10.67
CA MET A 1 7.19 -20.92 9.25
C MET A 1 8.36 -21.72 8.73
N THR A 2 8.20 -22.54 7.70
CA THR A 2 9.35 -23.19 7.06
C THR A 2 10.18 -22.14 6.32
N ILE A 3 11.49 -22.38 6.15
CA ILE A 3 12.39 -21.47 5.43
C ILE A 3 11.90 -21.23 3.98
N ALA A 4 11.30 -22.24 3.36
CA ALA A 4 10.72 -22.14 2.02
C ALA A 4 9.54 -21.16 1.96
N GLU A 5 8.61 -21.23 2.92
CA GLU A 5 7.47 -20.30 3.00
C GLU A 5 7.93 -18.86 3.24
N PHE A 6 8.94 -18.65 4.09
CA PHE A 6 9.57 -17.35 4.32
C PHE A 6 10.13 -16.75 3.04
N LEU A 7 10.95 -17.52 2.32
CA LEU A 7 11.52 -17.08 1.06
C LEU A 7 10.45 -16.82 0.00
N LEU A 8 9.38 -17.63 -0.05
CA LEU A 8 8.28 -17.45 -1.00
C LEU A 8 7.55 -16.11 -0.78
N PHE A 9 7.25 -15.73 0.47
CA PHE A 9 6.62 -14.44 0.75
C PHE A 9 7.54 -13.26 0.46
N VAL A 10 8.83 -13.36 0.77
CA VAL A 10 9.81 -12.29 0.47
C VAL A 10 9.98 -12.12 -1.05
N LEU A 11 10.05 -13.21 -1.80
CA LEU A 11 10.17 -13.17 -3.25
C LEU A 11 8.91 -12.58 -3.89
N THR A 12 7.73 -13.00 -3.42
CA THR A 12 6.43 -12.48 -3.89
C THR A 12 6.30 -10.99 -3.59
N ALA A 13 6.71 -10.54 -2.40
CA ALA A 13 6.74 -9.12 -2.05
C ALA A 13 7.65 -8.33 -3.01
N THR A 14 8.87 -8.82 -3.23
CA THR A 14 9.84 -8.17 -4.14
C THR A 14 9.30 -8.06 -5.56
N LEU A 15 8.63 -9.12 -6.04
CA LEU A 15 8.01 -9.19 -7.36
C LEU A 15 6.87 -8.18 -7.49
N GLY A 16 6.04 -8.02 -6.45
CA GLY A 16 5.03 -6.95 -6.38
C GLY A 16 5.63 -5.54 -6.47
N GLY A 17 6.75 -5.30 -5.79
CA GLY A 17 7.48 -4.03 -5.88
C GLY A 17 8.07 -3.75 -7.27
N MET A 18 8.53 -4.79 -7.97
CA MET A 18 9.00 -4.67 -9.36
C MET A 18 7.84 -4.31 -10.31
N PHE A 19 6.66 -4.92 -10.14
CA PHE A 19 5.46 -4.57 -10.90
C PHE A 19 5.05 -3.12 -10.70
N LEU A 20 5.16 -2.60 -9.47
CA LEU A 20 4.87 -1.19 -9.18
C LEU A 20 5.78 -0.23 -9.96
N CYS A 21 7.07 -0.55 -10.10
CA CYS A 21 8.01 0.29 -10.85
C CYS A 21 7.72 0.34 -12.36
N GLY A 22 7.05 -0.68 -12.91
CA GLY A 22 6.66 -0.76 -14.32
C GLY A 22 5.19 -0.44 -14.59
N ALA A 23 4.44 0.00 -13.59
CA ALA A 23 3.01 0.18 -13.69
C ALA A 23 2.65 1.45 -14.46
N ASN A 24 1.94 1.30 -15.59
CA ASN A 24 1.38 2.41 -16.37
C ASN A 24 -0.14 2.57 -16.21
N ASP A 25 -0.80 1.58 -15.59
CA ASP A 25 -2.25 1.56 -15.37
C ASP A 25 -2.61 1.83 -13.91
N LEU A 26 -3.72 2.52 -13.70
CA LEU A 26 -4.26 2.82 -12.37
C LEU A 26 -4.49 1.55 -11.53
N ILE A 27 -4.96 0.49 -12.20
CA ILE A 27 -5.22 -0.82 -11.57
C ILE A 27 -3.91 -1.45 -11.09
N THR A 28 -2.86 -1.43 -11.91
CA THR A 28 -1.57 -2.03 -11.57
C THR A 28 -0.90 -1.27 -10.43
N ILE A 29 -1.02 0.07 -10.42
CA ILE A 29 -0.56 0.94 -9.33
C ILE A 29 -1.31 0.66 -8.01
N PHE A 30 -2.57 0.24 -8.07
CA PHE A 30 -3.35 -0.16 -6.88
C PHE A 30 -3.01 -1.59 -6.40
N VAL A 31 -2.96 -2.56 -7.31
CA VAL A 31 -2.81 -3.98 -6.96
C VAL A 31 -1.40 -4.34 -6.49
N ALA A 32 -0.37 -3.76 -7.12
CA ALA A 32 1.03 -4.05 -6.78
C ALA A 32 1.40 -3.75 -5.31
N PRO A 33 1.10 -2.57 -4.73
CA PRO A 33 1.42 -2.27 -3.33
C PRO A 33 0.53 -3.04 -2.34
N GLU A 34 -0.68 -3.42 -2.72
CA GLU A 34 -1.52 -4.33 -1.90
C GLU A 34 -0.90 -5.71 -1.78
N CYS A 35 -0.42 -6.28 -2.90
CA CYS A 35 0.24 -7.58 -2.91
C CYS A 35 1.52 -7.56 -2.06
N PHE A 36 2.34 -6.50 -2.19
CA PHE A 36 3.52 -6.27 -1.37
C PHE A 36 3.20 -6.17 0.13
N SER A 37 2.15 -5.43 0.47
CA SER A 37 1.72 -5.19 1.85
C SER A 37 1.15 -6.45 2.51
N LEU A 38 0.32 -7.21 1.78
CA LEU A 38 -0.22 -8.49 2.26
C LEU A 38 0.89 -9.51 2.58
N CYS A 39 1.90 -9.62 1.71
CA CYS A 39 3.06 -10.48 1.97
C CYS A 39 3.81 -10.05 3.24
N SER A 40 3.97 -8.73 3.44
CA SER A 40 4.61 -8.17 4.63
C SER A 40 3.78 -8.41 5.91
N TYR A 41 2.45 -8.33 5.84
CA TYR A 41 1.58 -8.66 6.98
C TYR A 41 1.69 -10.13 7.37
N LEU A 42 1.67 -11.04 6.39
CA LEU A 42 1.85 -12.47 6.63
C LEU A 42 3.21 -12.78 7.27
N LEU A 43 4.27 -12.09 6.83
CA LEU A 43 5.61 -12.23 7.40
C LEU A 43 5.68 -11.74 8.86
N SER A 44 4.98 -10.66 9.20
CA SER A 44 4.96 -10.11 10.56
C SER A 44 4.28 -11.02 11.60
N GLY A 45 3.45 -11.96 11.15
CA GLY A 45 2.68 -12.90 11.96
C GLY A 45 3.31 -14.28 12.12
N ASP A 46 4.57 -14.47 11.70
CA ASP A 46 5.20 -15.80 11.67
C ASP A 46 5.24 -16.49 13.06
N THR A 47 5.34 -15.71 14.15
CA THR A 47 5.33 -16.27 15.50
C THR A 47 3.90 -16.57 15.98
N LYS A 48 3.29 -17.64 15.43
CA LYS A 48 1.91 -18.07 15.71
C LYS A 48 1.59 -18.31 17.20
N LYS A 49 2.61 -18.55 18.05
CA LYS A 49 2.45 -18.80 19.48
C LYS A 49 2.47 -17.52 20.33
N ASP A 50 2.96 -16.39 19.80
CA ASP A 50 3.01 -15.14 20.53
C ASP A 50 1.77 -14.29 20.26
N VAL A 51 0.89 -14.20 21.26
CA VAL A 51 -0.27 -13.28 21.28
C VAL A 51 0.12 -11.84 20.98
N ARG A 52 1.37 -11.46 21.30
CA ARG A 52 1.92 -10.13 21.04
C ARG A 52 2.17 -9.88 19.55
N SER A 53 2.71 -10.84 18.81
CA SER A 53 2.97 -10.76 17.36
C SER A 53 1.66 -10.78 16.57
N ASN A 54 0.71 -11.61 16.99
CA ASN A 54 -0.60 -11.69 16.36
C ASN A 54 -1.41 -10.37 16.51
N LYS A 55 -1.30 -9.71 17.68
CA LYS A 55 -1.87 -8.37 17.90
C LYS A 55 -1.22 -7.29 17.05
N ALA A 56 0.10 -7.36 16.82
CA ALA A 56 0.80 -6.41 15.95
C ALA A 56 0.39 -6.59 14.48
N THR A 57 0.34 -7.84 14.01
CA THR A 57 -0.08 -8.21 12.65
C THR A 57 -1.49 -7.71 12.33
N THR A 58 -2.44 -7.95 13.24
CA THR A 58 -3.85 -7.52 13.06
C THR A 58 -3.96 -5.98 12.96
N LYS A 59 -3.19 -5.25 13.78
CA LYS A 59 -3.16 -3.78 13.71
C LYS A 59 -2.56 -3.27 12.40
N TYR A 60 -1.48 -3.90 11.93
CA TYR A 60 -0.85 -3.57 10.67
C TYR A 60 -1.79 -3.80 9.48
N LEU A 61 -2.47 -4.95 9.46
CA LEU A 61 -3.42 -5.29 8.42
C LEU A 61 -4.61 -4.31 8.39
N LEU A 62 -5.15 -3.94 9.55
CA LEU A 62 -6.25 -2.97 9.62
C LEU A 62 -5.83 -1.57 9.17
N MET A 63 -4.64 -1.11 9.55
CA MET A 63 -4.15 0.21 9.17
C MET A 63 -3.80 0.27 7.68
N GLY A 64 -3.27 -0.83 7.13
CA GLY A 64 -3.08 -1.04 5.70
C GLY A 64 -4.38 -0.95 4.91
N GLY A 65 -5.39 -1.74 5.30
CA GLY A 65 -6.69 -1.73 4.62
C GLY A 65 -7.39 -0.37 4.68
N ALA A 66 -7.23 0.37 5.78
CA ALA A 66 -7.74 1.74 5.87
C ALA A 66 -7.03 2.70 4.90
N SER A 67 -5.69 2.63 4.80
CA SER A 67 -4.90 3.41 3.82
C SER A 67 -5.27 3.06 2.37
N SER A 68 -5.46 1.76 2.08
CA SER A 68 -5.89 1.27 0.77
C SER A 68 -7.26 1.80 0.34
N SER A 69 -8.21 1.84 1.28
CA SER A 69 -9.55 2.37 1.03
C SER A 69 -9.51 3.85 0.67
N ILE A 70 -8.61 4.62 1.29
CA ILE A 70 -8.40 6.03 0.96
C ILE A 70 -7.78 6.16 -0.44
N LEU A 71 -6.80 5.31 -0.79
CA LEU A 71 -6.20 5.29 -2.13
C LEU A 71 -7.21 4.99 -3.23
N VAL A 72 -8.01 3.94 -3.07
CA VAL A 72 -8.99 3.54 -4.09
C VAL A 72 -10.07 4.61 -4.26
N HIS A 73 -10.39 5.37 -3.20
CA HIS A 73 -11.30 6.49 -3.30
C HIS A 73 -10.70 7.62 -4.15
N GLY A 74 -9.41 7.94 -3.99
CA GLY A 74 -8.70 8.88 -4.85
C GLY A 74 -8.68 8.46 -6.33
N PHE A 75 -8.44 7.18 -6.59
CA PHE A 75 -8.49 6.62 -7.95
C PHE A 75 -9.89 6.66 -8.55
N SER A 76 -10.95 6.46 -7.76
CA SER A 76 -12.33 6.58 -8.26
C SER A 76 -12.65 7.98 -8.78
N TRP A 77 -12.16 9.03 -8.09
CA TRP A 77 -12.31 10.41 -8.57
C TRP A 77 -11.49 10.67 -9.83
N LEU A 78 -10.26 10.14 -9.88
CA LEU A 78 -9.37 10.29 -11.02
C LEU A 78 -9.87 9.55 -12.27
N TYR A 79 -10.58 8.43 -12.09
CA TYR A 79 -11.22 7.67 -13.16
C TYR A 79 -12.52 8.33 -13.66
N GLY A 80 -13.26 9.01 -12.77
CA GLY A 80 -14.57 9.59 -13.10
C GLY A 80 -14.52 10.87 -13.94
N SER A 81 -13.42 11.65 -13.88
CA SER A 81 -13.32 12.97 -14.53
C SER A 81 -12.84 12.92 -16.00
N PRO A 82 -11.87 12.06 -16.39
CA PRO A 82 -11.42 11.88 -17.76
C PRO A 82 -11.98 10.57 -18.35
N GLY A 83 -13.22 10.59 -18.85
CA GLY A 83 -13.74 9.60 -19.80
C GLY A 83 -13.87 8.12 -19.36
N GLY A 84 -13.31 7.72 -18.21
CA GLY A 84 -13.24 6.33 -17.77
C GLY A 84 -12.01 5.56 -18.27
N ASP A 85 -10.90 6.24 -18.53
CA ASP A 85 -9.65 5.58 -18.92
C ASP A 85 -8.85 5.06 -17.72
N ILE A 86 -8.18 3.92 -17.91
CA ILE A 86 -7.36 3.24 -16.90
C ILE A 86 -5.85 3.46 -17.08
N GLU A 87 -5.43 3.78 -18.31
CA GLU A 87 -4.03 4.10 -18.64
C GLU A 87 -3.70 5.53 -18.23
N LEU A 88 -2.57 5.72 -17.54
CA LEU A 88 -2.12 7.05 -17.10
C LEU A 88 -1.93 8.04 -18.24
N GLN A 89 -1.50 7.57 -19.42
CA GLN A 89 -1.27 8.44 -20.58
C GLN A 89 -2.58 9.03 -21.11
N GLU A 90 -3.61 8.20 -21.22
CA GLU A 90 -4.94 8.61 -21.67
C GLU A 90 -5.61 9.55 -20.66
N ILE A 91 -5.46 9.28 -19.36
CA ILE A 91 -5.95 10.16 -18.29
C ILE A 91 -5.34 11.57 -18.41
N VAL A 92 -4.02 11.66 -18.65
CA VAL A 92 -3.32 12.94 -18.83
C VAL A 92 -3.79 13.65 -20.10
N ASN A 93 -3.94 12.92 -21.21
CA ASN A 93 -4.43 13.49 -22.47
C ASN A 93 -5.87 13.99 -22.35
N GLY A 94 -6.75 13.22 -21.69
CA GLY A 94 -8.13 13.61 -21.39
C GLY A 94 -8.21 14.87 -20.53
N LEU A 95 -7.35 14.99 -19.53
CA LEU A 95 -7.29 16.16 -18.66
C LEU A 95 -6.83 17.44 -19.41
N ILE A 96 -5.86 17.31 -20.32
CA ILE A 96 -5.37 18.42 -21.15
C ILE A 96 -6.46 18.87 -22.13
N ASN A 97 -7.10 17.94 -22.83
CA ASN A 97 -8.13 18.23 -23.83
C ASN A 97 -9.38 18.90 -23.23
N THR A 98 -9.76 18.50 -22.01
CA THR A 98 -10.93 19.06 -21.31
C THR A 98 -10.63 20.35 -20.54
N GLN A 99 -9.36 20.79 -20.50
CA GLN A 99 -8.89 21.94 -19.71
C GLN A 99 -9.27 21.85 -18.21
N MET A 100 -9.55 20.65 -17.68
CA MET A 100 -10.01 20.46 -16.30
C MET A 100 -8.87 20.33 -15.28
N TYR A 101 -7.64 20.72 -15.64
CA TYR A 101 -6.46 20.63 -14.77
C TYR A 101 -6.62 21.35 -13.42
N ASN A 102 -7.45 22.41 -13.37
CA ASN A 102 -7.69 23.20 -12.16
C ASN A 102 -9.06 22.93 -11.51
N SER A 103 -9.73 21.86 -11.93
CA SER A 103 -11.00 21.48 -11.34
C SER A 103 -10.81 20.99 -9.91
N LEU A 104 -11.83 21.25 -9.08
CA LEU A 104 -11.87 20.83 -7.69
C LEU A 104 -11.74 19.29 -7.56
N GLU A 105 -12.26 18.55 -8.54
CA GLU A 105 -12.25 17.09 -8.59
C GLU A 105 -10.82 16.51 -8.65
N ILE A 106 -9.98 17.00 -9.58
CA ILE A 106 -8.59 16.56 -9.67
C ILE A 106 -7.82 16.92 -8.39
N SER A 107 -8.05 18.12 -7.82
CA SER A 107 -7.39 18.50 -6.57
C SER A 107 -7.76 17.58 -5.42
N ILE A 108 -9.04 17.19 -5.30
CA ILE A 108 -9.50 16.25 -4.27
C ILE A 108 -8.89 14.86 -4.50
N ALA A 109 -8.88 14.38 -5.75
CA ALA A 109 -8.26 13.12 -6.10
C ALA A 109 -6.77 13.08 -5.69
N LEU A 110 -6.02 14.15 -6.00
CA LEU A 110 -4.59 14.25 -5.70
C LEU A 110 -4.32 14.27 -4.19
N ILE A 111 -5.18 14.94 -3.41
CA ILE A 111 -5.11 14.93 -1.94
C ILE A 111 -5.34 13.52 -1.40
N PHE A 112 -6.37 12.82 -1.86
CA PHE A 112 -6.65 11.45 -1.44
C PHE A 112 -5.51 10.48 -1.78
N ILE A 113 -4.91 10.61 -2.98
CA ILE A 113 -3.77 9.79 -3.39
C ILE A 113 -2.55 10.08 -2.50
N THR A 114 -2.23 11.36 -2.28
CA THR A 114 -1.09 11.76 -1.45
C THR A 114 -1.26 11.32 0.00
N VAL A 115 -2.46 11.48 0.57
CA VAL A 115 -2.80 11.01 1.92
C VAL A 115 -2.77 9.50 2.00
N GLY A 116 -3.27 8.80 0.97
CA GLY A 116 -3.28 7.36 0.89
C GLY A 116 -1.86 6.76 0.90
N ILE A 117 -0.97 7.27 0.04
CA ILE A 117 0.45 6.87 -0.02
C ILE A 117 1.15 7.24 1.30
N GLY A 118 0.89 8.45 1.83
CA GLY A 118 1.46 8.90 3.09
C GLY A 118 1.01 8.08 4.31
N SER A 119 -0.24 7.58 4.30
CA SER A 119 -0.80 6.76 5.39
C SER A 119 -0.25 5.33 5.40
N SER A 120 0.27 4.85 4.26
CA SER A 120 1.06 3.61 4.22
C SER A 120 2.40 3.75 4.94
N PHE A 121 2.90 4.98 5.15
CA PHE A 121 4.12 5.20 5.92
C PHE A 121 3.84 5.01 7.42
N PRO A 122 4.65 4.22 8.16
CA PRO A 122 4.37 3.91 9.55
C PRO A 122 4.46 5.18 10.43
N GLN A 123 3.38 5.48 11.16
CA GLN A 123 3.39 6.55 12.15
C GLN A 123 4.43 6.25 13.25
N PRO A 124 5.13 7.25 13.81
CA PRO A 124 6.17 7.06 14.82
C PRO A 124 5.68 6.39 16.11
N LEU A 125 4.37 6.46 16.41
CA LEU A 125 3.75 5.71 17.52
C LEU A 125 3.78 4.19 17.32
N LEU A 126 3.74 3.72 16.07
CA LEU A 126 3.70 2.30 15.70
C LEU A 126 5.10 1.72 15.52
N ILE A 127 6.06 2.55 15.10
CA ILE A 127 7.50 2.22 15.04
C ILE A 127 8.04 1.91 16.45
N ASN A 128 7.66 2.69 17.47
CA ASN A 128 8.03 2.37 18.86
C ASN A 128 7.42 1.03 19.32
N GLY A 129 6.19 0.75 18.89
CA GLY A 129 5.53 -0.53 19.09
C GLY A 129 6.30 -1.69 18.48
N LEU A 130 6.78 -1.59 17.23
CA LEU A 130 7.54 -2.65 16.55
C LEU A 130 9.02 -2.73 16.96
N LEU A 131 9.70 -1.60 17.19
CA LEU A 131 11.09 -1.58 17.64
C LEU A 131 11.24 -2.21 19.03
N THR A 132 10.22 -2.08 19.87
CA THR A 132 10.18 -2.80 21.15
C THR A 132 10.08 -4.32 20.97
N TYR A 133 9.60 -4.79 19.80
CA TYR A 133 9.53 -6.22 19.48
C TYR A 133 10.82 -6.73 18.82
N THR A 134 11.39 -5.98 17.87
CA THR A 134 12.67 -6.36 17.25
C THR A 134 13.83 -6.32 18.24
N LYS A 135 13.90 -5.32 19.13
CA LYS A 135 14.91 -5.29 20.22
C LYS A 135 14.78 -6.44 21.22
N LYS A 136 13.57 -6.97 21.44
CA LYS A 136 13.36 -8.04 22.43
C LYS A 136 13.78 -9.42 21.89
N TYR A 137 13.84 -9.60 20.57
CA TYR A 137 14.39 -10.79 19.93
C TYR A 137 15.91 -10.70 19.66
N SER A 138 16.46 -9.50 19.46
CA SER A 138 17.92 -9.26 19.37
C SER A 138 18.65 -9.34 20.72
N SER A 139 17.93 -9.49 21.84
CA SER A 139 18.50 -9.63 23.20
C SER A 139 18.57 -11.10 23.66
N PHE A 140 18.32 -12.05 22.75
CA PHE A 140 18.39 -13.49 23.00
C PHE A 140 19.42 -14.19 22.09
N ASP A 141 20.43 -13.43 21.65
CA ASP A 141 21.75 -13.95 21.25
C ASP A 141 22.79 -13.49 22.29
#